data_AF-A0A645EIR7-F1
#
_entry.id   AF-A0A645EIR7-F1
#
_cell.length_a   1.000
_cell.length_b   1.000
_cell.length_c   1.000
_cell.angle_alpha   90.00
_cell.angle_beta   90.00
_cell.angle_gamma   90.00
#
_symmetry.space_group_name_H-M   'P 1'
#
loop_
_entity.id
_entity.type
_entity.pdbx_description
1 polymer ?
#
loop_
_entity_poly.entity_id
_entity_poly.type
_entity_poly.pdbx_seq_one_letter_code
_entity_poly.pdbx_strand_id
1 'polypeptide(L)'
;MLVQEHFLSALIQADRFLRQKKRPYFALCSQVFFFDPKKRREESGRNFLQIQKGKIYLAHCLAQENLQGIQKTLYPGGGSSLINRDAFLALGSFAEKLCQPMYAEDFALGLLAWQAHLPSYFVADSQVLHFHRQSSQKRFTSLEQIIATNILLSCLAYNQNLALAAELLLFASVNQLLHPNSAASLSTAFQRLPALWQQRKKLQVLGIASQPALMKDFLAWSQKEKNL
;
A
#
# COMPACT_ATOMS: atom_id res chain seq x y z
N MET A 1 6.68 -6.74 17.07
CA MET A 1 5.35 -6.13 17.24
C MET A 1 4.75 -6.70 18.51
N LEU A 2 4.02 -5.92 19.29
CA LEU A 2 3.22 -6.39 20.41
C LEU A 2 1.75 -6.18 20.08
N VAL A 3 0.91 -7.18 20.30
CA VAL A 3 -0.54 -7.10 20.05
C VAL A 3 -1.27 -6.80 21.35
N GLN A 4 -2.32 -5.99 21.29
CA GLN A 4 -3.19 -5.73 22.44
C GLN A 4 -4.17 -6.90 22.65
N GLU A 5 -4.73 -7.02 23.86
CA GLU A 5 -5.61 -8.13 24.27
C GLU A 5 -6.77 -8.38 23.28
N HIS A 6 -7.39 -7.31 22.77
CA HIS A 6 -8.54 -7.39 21.86
C HIS A 6 -8.20 -7.38 20.37
N PHE A 7 -6.91 -7.43 20.01
CA PHE A 7 -6.43 -7.38 18.63
C PHE A 7 -7.19 -8.36 17.71
N LEU A 8 -7.11 -9.66 18.01
CA LEU A 8 -7.69 -10.67 17.12
C LEU A 8 -9.21 -10.68 17.17
N SER A 9 -9.80 -10.51 18.35
CA SER A 9 -11.26 -10.48 18.51
C SER A 9 -11.90 -9.34 17.74
N ALA A 10 -11.29 -8.15 17.72
CA ALA A 10 -11.79 -7.01 16.96
C ALA A 10 -11.76 -7.27 15.45
N LEU A 11 -10.67 -7.87 14.93
CA LEU A 11 -10.58 -8.26 13.51
C LEU A 11 -11.63 -9.31 13.13
N ILE A 12 -11.87 -10.31 13.99
CA ILE A 12 -12.92 -11.33 13.76
C ILE A 12 -14.32 -10.71 13.77
N GLN A 13 -14.59 -9.78 14.68
CA GLN A 13 -15.88 -9.08 14.72
C GLN A 13 -16.09 -8.24 13.45
N ALA A 14 -15.06 -7.55 12.99
CA ALA A 14 -15.09 -6.79 11.73
C ALA A 14 -15.30 -7.70 10.50
N ASP A 15 -14.65 -8.88 10.43
CA ASP A 15 -14.90 -9.90 9.38
C ASP A 15 -16.38 -10.30 9.34
N ARG A 16 -16.94 -10.70 10.50
CA ARG A 16 -18.33 -11.11 10.62
C ARG A 16 -19.28 -9.99 10.19
N PHE A 17 -19.03 -8.77 10.64
CA PHE A 17 -19.83 -7.60 10.28
C PHE A 17 -19.83 -7.35 8.75
N LEU A 18 -18.65 -7.33 8.12
CA LEU A 18 -18.56 -7.08 6.67
C LEU A 18 -19.21 -8.20 5.86
N ARG A 19 -19.02 -9.47 6.26
CA ARG A 19 -19.69 -10.63 5.63
C ARG A 19 -21.20 -10.55 5.74
N GLN A 20 -21.73 -10.23 6.92
CA GLN A 20 -23.16 -10.04 7.13
C GLN A 20 -23.72 -8.92 6.23
N LYS A 21 -22.95 -7.84 6.04
CA LYS A 21 -23.29 -6.74 5.13
C LYS A 21 -23.02 -7.04 3.66
N LYS A 22 -22.57 -8.25 3.32
CA LYS A 22 -22.15 -8.67 1.97
C LYS A 22 -21.15 -7.69 1.34
N ARG A 23 -20.25 -7.14 2.16
CA ARG A 23 -19.19 -6.21 1.74
C ARG A 23 -17.92 -7.01 1.49
N PRO A 24 -17.48 -7.16 0.23
CA PRO A 24 -16.24 -7.84 -0.08
C PRO A 24 -15.05 -7.00 0.39
N TYR A 25 -14.00 -7.66 0.85
CA TYR A 25 -12.79 -7.00 1.33
C TYR A 25 -11.58 -7.90 1.12
N PHE A 26 -10.41 -7.27 0.99
CA PHE A 26 -9.13 -7.98 0.87
C PHE A 26 -8.52 -8.25 2.24
N ALA A 27 -8.46 -7.23 3.09
CA ALA A 27 -7.83 -7.35 4.40
C ALA A 27 -8.46 -6.42 5.44
N LEU A 28 -8.25 -6.77 6.71
CA LEU A 28 -8.58 -5.97 7.88
C LEU A 28 -7.27 -5.55 8.56
N CYS A 29 -7.15 -4.28 8.92
CA CYS A 29 -5.91 -3.66 9.32
C CYS A 29 -6.07 -3.02 10.68
N SER A 30 -5.16 -3.34 11.58
CA SER A 30 -5.18 -2.82 12.94
C SER A 30 -4.71 -1.38 12.97
N GLN A 31 -5.17 -0.65 14.00
CA GLN A 31 -4.56 0.58 14.40
C GLN A 31 -3.16 0.36 14.95
N VAL A 32 -2.22 1.13 14.41
CA VAL A 32 -0.82 1.10 14.79
C VAL A 32 -0.54 2.25 15.75
N PHE A 33 0.16 1.91 16.83
CA PHE A 33 0.80 2.85 17.74
C PHE A 33 2.29 2.55 17.81
N PHE A 34 3.09 3.55 18.19
CA PHE A 34 4.51 3.36 18.45
C PHE A 34 4.74 2.91 19.89
N PHE A 35 5.79 2.11 20.08
CA PHE A 35 6.17 1.62 21.40
C PHE A 35 6.52 2.76 22.37
N ASP A 36 7.19 3.81 21.88
CA ASP A 36 7.41 5.04 22.63
C ASP A 36 6.21 5.99 22.43
N PRO A 37 5.39 6.22 23.47
CA PRO A 37 4.22 7.10 23.36
C PRO A 37 4.59 8.58 23.23
N LYS A 38 5.83 8.96 23.55
CA LYS A 38 6.32 10.34 23.39
C LYS A 38 6.79 10.61 21.96
N LYS A 39 7.05 9.57 21.16
CA LYS A 39 7.45 9.73 19.78
C LYS A 39 6.26 10.28 18.97
N ARG A 40 6.53 11.28 18.13
CA ARG A 40 5.54 11.78 17.17
C ARG A 40 4.96 10.61 16.37
N ARG A 41 3.63 10.54 16.31
CA ARG A 41 2.93 9.52 15.53
C ARG A 41 3.08 9.81 14.04
N GLU A 42 3.59 8.83 13.32
CA GLU A 42 3.79 8.88 11.86
C GLU A 42 3.02 7.75 11.14
N GLU A 43 2.65 6.70 11.88
CA GLU A 43 1.85 5.57 11.40
C GLU A 43 0.58 5.44 12.25
N SER A 44 -0.54 5.16 11.58
CA SER A 44 -1.82 4.85 12.25
C SER A 44 -2.42 3.51 11.84
N GLY A 45 -1.95 2.90 10.74
CA GLY A 45 -2.60 1.75 10.11
C GLY A 45 -3.69 2.13 9.09
N ARG A 46 -4.27 3.34 9.17
CA ARG A 46 -5.14 3.90 8.12
C ARG A 46 -4.28 4.70 7.15
N ASN A 47 -4.13 4.21 5.93
CA ASN A 47 -3.22 4.74 4.93
C ASN A 47 -3.92 5.06 3.60
N PHE A 48 -3.34 5.99 2.85
CA PHE A 48 -3.81 6.43 1.54
C PHE A 48 -2.63 6.89 0.66
N LEU A 49 -2.88 6.97 -0.64
CA LEU A 49 -1.95 7.44 -1.66
C LEU A 49 -2.30 8.85 -2.11
N GLN A 50 -1.32 9.74 -2.13
CA GLN A 50 -1.45 11.00 -2.84
C GLN A 50 -0.44 11.06 -3.96
N ILE A 51 -0.88 11.54 -5.12
CA ILE A 51 0.00 11.89 -6.23
C ILE A 51 -0.18 13.37 -6.51
N GLN A 52 0.92 14.12 -6.51
CA GLN A 52 0.93 15.55 -6.78
C GLN A 52 2.12 15.88 -7.68
N LYS A 53 1.88 16.37 -8.90
CA LYS A 53 2.93 16.72 -9.86
C LYS A 53 3.95 15.58 -10.06
N GLY A 54 3.45 14.35 -10.21
CA GLY A 54 4.24 13.13 -10.40
C GLY A 54 4.94 12.62 -9.15
N LYS A 55 4.84 13.33 -8.02
CA LYS A 55 5.40 12.87 -6.74
C LYS A 55 4.39 12.00 -5.99
N ILE A 56 4.85 10.82 -5.57
CA ILE A 56 4.08 9.86 -4.80
C ILE A 56 4.28 10.11 -3.30
N TYR A 57 3.18 10.17 -2.55
CA TYR A 57 3.17 10.20 -1.11
C TYR A 57 2.30 9.06 -0.58
N LEU A 58 2.90 8.15 0.19
CA LEU A 58 2.16 7.24 1.06
C LEU A 58 2.00 7.93 2.41
N ALA A 59 0.76 8.19 2.80
CA ALA A 59 0.45 8.92 4.00
C ALA A 59 -0.50 8.12 4.90
N HIS A 60 -0.47 8.46 6.18
CA HIS A 60 -1.36 7.92 7.19
C HIS A 60 -2.34 9.00 7.65
N CYS A 61 -3.59 8.61 7.92
CA CYS A 61 -4.53 9.47 8.62
C CYS A 61 -4.09 9.55 10.09
N LEU A 62 -3.84 10.76 10.58
CA LEU A 62 -3.38 11.00 11.96
C LEU A 62 -4.41 11.75 12.82
N ALA A 63 -5.44 12.33 12.20
CA ALA A 63 -6.54 13.00 12.88
C ALA A 63 -7.35 11.96 13.66
N GLN A 64 -7.45 12.13 14.98
CA GLN A 64 -7.99 11.11 15.89
C GLN A 64 -9.51 10.92 15.70
N GLU A 65 -10.22 12.00 15.38
CA GLU A 65 -11.62 12.00 14.97
C GLU A 65 -11.87 11.12 13.74
N ASN A 66 -10.85 10.93 12.91
CA ASN A 66 -10.86 10.12 11.71
C ASN A 66 -10.23 8.73 11.94
N LEU A 67 -10.02 8.30 13.17
CA LEU A 67 -9.51 6.96 13.48
C LEU A 67 -10.51 6.20 14.34
N GLN A 68 -11.68 5.91 13.77
CA GLN A 68 -12.80 5.30 14.48
C GLN A 68 -13.48 4.19 13.67
N GLY A 69 -13.94 3.17 14.38
CA GLY A 69 -14.72 2.07 13.81
C GLY A 69 -14.01 1.35 12.66
N ILE A 70 -14.80 0.99 11.63
CA ILE A 70 -14.33 0.29 10.43
C ILE A 70 -14.34 1.26 9.25
N GLN A 71 -13.17 1.58 8.71
CA GLN A 71 -12.98 2.54 7.63
C GLN A 71 -12.14 1.95 6.51
N LYS A 72 -12.23 2.45 5.28
CA LYS A 72 -11.37 1.98 4.19
C LYS A 72 -9.92 2.42 4.42
N THR A 73 -8.98 1.60 3.96
CA THR A 73 -7.56 1.89 3.91
C THR A 73 -6.99 1.36 2.60
N LEU A 74 -5.89 1.94 2.14
CA LEU A 74 -5.32 1.59 0.85
C LEU A 74 -4.73 0.18 0.84
N TYR A 75 -3.85 -0.14 1.78
CA TYR A 75 -3.15 -1.43 1.81
C TYR A 75 -3.04 -1.99 3.23
N PRO A 76 -2.94 -3.32 3.38
CA PRO A 76 -2.74 -3.93 4.68
C PRO A 76 -1.29 -3.83 5.12
N GLY A 77 -1.01 -3.12 6.21
CA GLY A 77 0.35 -3.08 6.77
C GLY A 77 0.82 -4.49 7.12
N GLY A 78 1.96 -4.91 6.56
CA GLY A 78 2.35 -6.34 6.48
C GLY A 78 2.34 -7.14 7.79
N GLY A 79 2.59 -6.52 8.95
CA GLY A 79 2.61 -7.20 10.25
C GLY A 79 1.33 -7.09 11.09
N SER A 80 0.37 -6.23 10.70
CA SER A 80 -0.73 -5.78 11.57
C SER A 80 -2.12 -6.03 10.97
N SER A 81 -2.24 -7.02 10.09
CA SER A 81 -3.43 -7.22 9.27
C SER A 81 -3.87 -8.69 9.20
N LEU A 82 -5.18 -8.89 9.04
CA LEU A 82 -5.82 -10.16 8.72
C LEU A 82 -6.21 -10.14 7.24
N ILE A 83 -5.66 -11.07 6.45
CA ILE A 83 -5.93 -11.16 5.01
C ILE A 83 -7.01 -12.21 4.74
N ASN A 84 -7.97 -11.87 3.89
CA ASN A 84 -8.94 -12.82 3.35
C ASN A 84 -8.24 -13.79 2.40
N ARG A 85 -8.14 -15.06 2.80
CA ARG A 85 -7.44 -16.12 2.06
C ARG A 85 -7.94 -16.26 0.63
N ASP A 86 -9.25 -16.30 0.43
CA ASP A 86 -9.82 -16.57 -0.90
C ASP A 86 -9.56 -15.39 -1.84
N ALA A 87 -9.68 -14.16 -1.32
CA ALA A 87 -9.28 -12.96 -2.05
C ALA A 87 -7.79 -12.98 -2.40
N PHE A 88 -6.92 -13.32 -1.45
CA PHE A 88 -5.47 -13.40 -1.70
C PHE A 88 -5.09 -14.43 -2.78
N LEU A 89 -5.71 -15.61 -2.74
CA LEU A 89 -5.48 -16.65 -3.74
C LEU A 89 -6.01 -16.23 -5.12
N ALA A 90 -7.17 -15.57 -5.17
CA ALA A 90 -7.73 -15.05 -6.43
C ALA A 90 -6.87 -13.96 -7.08
N LEU A 91 -6.17 -13.15 -6.30
CA LEU A 91 -5.24 -12.13 -6.80
C LEU A 91 -3.87 -12.70 -7.22
N GLY A 92 -3.63 -13.99 -6.97
CA GLY A 92 -2.51 -14.72 -7.53
C GLY A 92 -1.18 -14.58 -6.79
N SER A 93 -1.16 -14.29 -5.49
CA SER A 93 0.03 -14.12 -4.63
C SER A 93 0.82 -12.80 -4.79
N PHE A 94 1.85 -12.61 -3.96
CA PHE A 94 2.69 -11.42 -3.92
C PHE A 94 3.36 -11.10 -5.26
N ALA A 95 3.61 -9.82 -5.50
CA ALA A 95 4.35 -9.33 -6.67
C ALA A 95 5.87 -9.41 -6.45
N GLU A 96 6.38 -10.61 -6.14
CA GLU A 96 7.75 -10.82 -5.64
C GLU A 96 8.83 -10.18 -6.51
N LYS A 97 8.71 -10.27 -7.84
CA LYS A 97 9.70 -9.69 -8.76
C LYS A 97 9.66 -8.16 -8.85
N LEU A 98 8.53 -7.54 -8.51
CA LEU A 98 8.41 -6.07 -8.48
C LEU A 98 8.95 -5.48 -7.18
N CYS A 99 8.72 -6.17 -6.06
CA CYS A 99 9.05 -5.69 -4.71
C CYS A 99 10.40 -6.20 -4.20
N GLN A 100 11.37 -6.44 -5.10
CA GLN A 100 12.70 -6.90 -4.70
C GLN A 100 13.59 -5.75 -4.20
N PRO A 101 14.50 -6.01 -3.26
CA PRO A 101 14.61 -7.23 -2.45
C PRO A 101 13.60 -7.29 -1.29
N MET A 102 12.93 -6.18 -0.98
CA MET A 102 12.02 -6.03 0.16
C MET A 102 11.19 -4.75 0.00
N TYR A 103 10.15 -4.60 0.83
CA TYR A 103 9.26 -3.45 0.94
C TYR A 103 8.32 -3.23 -0.25
N ALA A 104 7.17 -2.64 0.08
CA ALA A 104 6.07 -2.28 -0.80
C ALA A 104 5.30 -3.46 -1.39
N GLU A 105 5.52 -4.68 -0.90
CA GLU A 105 4.73 -5.87 -1.24
C GLU A 105 3.28 -5.73 -0.78
N ASP A 106 3.08 -5.14 0.40
CA ASP A 106 1.78 -4.82 0.94
C ASP A 106 1.06 -3.74 0.13
N PHE A 107 1.77 -2.66 -0.20
CA PHE A 107 1.28 -1.59 -1.07
C PHE A 107 0.87 -2.13 -2.45
N ALA A 108 1.72 -2.96 -3.08
CA ALA A 108 1.44 -3.59 -4.36
C ALA A 108 0.18 -4.46 -4.31
N LEU A 109 0.01 -5.25 -3.25
CA LEU A 109 -1.20 -6.03 -3.02
C LEU A 109 -2.42 -5.15 -2.80
N GLY A 110 -2.29 -4.05 -2.05
CA GLY A 110 -3.35 -3.08 -1.84
C GLY A 110 -3.86 -2.51 -3.16
N LEU A 111 -2.95 -2.00 -4.00
CA LEU A 111 -3.30 -1.52 -5.33
C LEU A 111 -4.05 -2.58 -6.13
N LEU A 112 -3.52 -3.80 -6.20
CA LEU A 112 -4.15 -4.90 -6.92
C LEU A 112 -5.54 -5.24 -6.36
N ALA A 113 -5.68 -5.30 -5.05
CA ALA A 113 -6.96 -5.57 -4.39
C ALA A 113 -8.01 -4.51 -4.70
N TRP A 114 -7.63 -3.24 -4.72
CA TRP A 114 -8.50 -2.14 -5.14
C TRP A 114 -8.93 -2.27 -6.60
N GLN A 115 -8.07 -2.77 -7.51
CA GLN A 115 -8.46 -3.07 -8.89
C GLN A 115 -9.45 -4.22 -9.01
N ALA A 116 -9.51 -5.11 -8.03
CA ALA A 116 -10.48 -6.19 -7.94
C ALA A 116 -11.71 -5.83 -7.10
N HIS A 117 -11.92 -4.54 -6.78
CA HIS A 117 -13.00 -4.06 -5.89
C HIS A 117 -12.99 -4.67 -4.48
N LEU A 118 -11.81 -5.07 -4.00
CA LEU A 118 -11.60 -5.65 -2.70
C LEU A 118 -10.80 -4.65 -1.84
N PRO A 119 -11.42 -3.59 -1.29
CA PRO A 119 -10.71 -2.65 -0.45
C PRO A 119 -10.19 -3.36 0.82
N SER A 120 -9.15 -2.81 1.40
CA SER A 120 -8.77 -3.12 2.78
C SER A 120 -9.52 -2.21 3.73
N TYR A 121 -9.77 -2.67 4.95
CA TYR A 121 -10.42 -1.89 6.00
C TYR A 121 -9.51 -1.73 7.21
N PHE A 122 -9.37 -0.51 7.69
CA PHE A 122 -8.88 -0.16 9.01
C PHE A 122 -9.93 -0.49 10.08
N VAL A 123 -9.50 -1.05 11.20
CA VAL A 123 -10.32 -1.44 12.35
C VAL A 123 -9.71 -0.81 13.61
N ALA A 124 -10.31 0.28 14.09
CA ALA A 124 -9.78 1.07 15.21
C ALA A 124 -9.62 0.26 16.52
N ASP A 125 -10.55 -0.66 16.76
CA ASP A 125 -10.59 -1.47 17.97
C ASP A 125 -9.54 -2.59 17.99
N SER A 126 -8.94 -2.90 16.83
CA SER A 126 -7.79 -3.79 16.75
C SER A 126 -6.51 -2.98 16.86
N GLN A 127 -5.70 -3.20 17.89
CA GLN A 127 -4.55 -2.33 18.17
C GLN A 127 -3.24 -3.10 18.31
N VAL A 128 -2.16 -2.53 17.78
CA VAL A 128 -0.80 -3.08 17.88
C VAL A 128 0.22 -2.01 18.22
N LEU A 129 1.26 -2.40 18.95
CA LEU A 129 2.46 -1.60 19.18
C LEU A 129 3.57 -2.03 18.20
N HIS A 130 4.02 -1.09 17.38
CA HIS A 130 5.03 -1.30 16.36
C HIS A 130 6.36 -0.64 16.75
N PHE A 131 7.45 -1.39 16.54
CA PHE A 131 8.82 -0.88 16.64
C PHE A 131 9.25 -0.40 15.25
N HIS A 132 9.16 0.91 15.01
CA HIS A 132 9.43 1.48 13.68
C HIS A 132 10.86 1.14 13.19
N ARG A 133 10.95 0.31 12.14
CA ARG A 133 12.13 0.03 11.29
C ARG A 133 13.47 -0.24 12.00
N GLN A 134 13.45 -0.88 13.17
CA GLN A 134 14.67 -1.09 13.99
C GLN A 134 15.76 -1.98 13.35
N SER A 135 15.40 -2.91 12.46
CA SER A 135 16.32 -3.91 11.90
C SER A 135 16.82 -3.59 10.49
N SER A 136 15.97 -3.08 9.60
CA SER A 136 16.30 -2.86 8.18
C SER A 136 17.24 -1.68 7.96
N GLN A 137 17.11 -0.61 8.75
CA GLN A 137 17.97 0.58 8.65
C GLN A 137 19.45 0.27 8.92
N LYS A 138 19.74 -0.81 9.65
CA LYS A 138 21.11 -1.25 9.97
C LYS A 138 21.78 -2.04 8.84
N ARG A 139 21.03 -2.51 7.85
CA ARG A 139 21.51 -3.45 6.82
C ARG A 139 21.59 -2.86 5.42
N PHE A 140 20.89 -1.76 5.15
CA PHE A 140 20.79 -1.18 3.81
C PHE A 140 21.02 0.32 3.85
N THR A 141 22.03 0.78 3.11
CA THR A 141 22.37 2.22 2.96
C THR A 141 21.42 2.98 2.04
N SER A 142 20.68 2.27 1.17
CA SER A 142 19.78 2.84 0.15
C SER A 142 18.30 2.48 0.36
N LEU A 143 17.88 2.25 1.61
CA LEU A 143 16.54 1.76 1.95
C LEU A 143 15.39 2.60 1.36
N GLU A 144 15.43 3.92 1.54
CA GLU A 144 14.40 4.82 1.01
C GLU A 144 14.30 4.76 -0.51
N GLN A 145 15.43 4.49 -1.17
CA GLN A 145 15.49 4.39 -2.61
C GLN A 145 14.85 3.08 -3.11
N ILE A 146 15.10 1.95 -2.42
CA ILE A 146 14.44 0.67 -2.70
C ILE A 146 12.92 0.84 -2.57
N ILE A 147 12.47 1.47 -1.48
CA ILE A 147 11.06 1.74 -1.22
C ILE A 147 10.46 2.59 -2.34
N ALA A 148 11.11 3.72 -2.69
CA ALA A 148 10.64 4.62 -3.73
C ALA A 148 10.54 3.92 -5.10
N THR A 149 11.55 3.12 -5.48
CA THR A 149 11.55 2.35 -6.73
C THR A 149 10.41 1.32 -6.75
N ASN A 150 10.22 0.55 -5.67
CA ASN A 150 9.18 -0.48 -5.63
C ASN A 150 7.78 0.13 -5.65
N ILE A 151 7.58 1.27 -4.97
CA ILE A 151 6.32 2.04 -5.03
C ILE A 151 6.07 2.55 -6.45
N LEU A 152 7.06 3.16 -7.10
CA LEU A 152 6.93 3.64 -8.48
C LEU A 152 6.58 2.51 -9.44
N LEU A 153 7.31 1.39 -9.38
CA LEU A 153 7.06 0.22 -10.21
C LEU A 153 5.67 -0.37 -9.96
N SER A 154 5.21 -0.42 -8.72
CA SER A 154 3.86 -0.88 -8.39
C SER A 154 2.79 0.06 -8.96
N CYS A 155 2.96 1.38 -8.81
CA CYS A 155 2.09 2.36 -9.44
C CYS A 155 2.05 2.16 -10.96
N LEU A 156 3.20 1.99 -11.62
CA LEU A 156 3.25 1.76 -13.07
C LEU A 156 2.66 0.42 -13.49
N ALA A 157 2.85 -0.64 -12.70
CA ALA A 157 2.35 -1.98 -13.00
C ALA A 157 0.82 -2.02 -12.95
N TYR A 158 0.23 -1.39 -11.93
CA TYR A 158 -1.20 -1.42 -11.66
C TYR A 158 -1.96 -0.21 -12.22
N ASN A 159 -1.31 0.87 -12.68
CA ASN A 159 -1.99 1.98 -13.34
C ASN A 159 -1.91 1.89 -14.88
N GLN A 160 -3.06 2.06 -15.55
CA GLN A 160 -3.13 2.14 -17.03
C GLN A 160 -3.26 3.57 -17.56
N ASN A 161 -3.44 4.57 -16.70
CA ASN A 161 -3.50 5.96 -17.14
C ASN A 161 -2.11 6.40 -17.63
N LEU A 162 -1.95 6.51 -18.96
CA LEU A 162 -0.70 6.89 -19.61
C LEU A 162 -0.23 8.29 -19.23
N ALA A 163 -1.16 9.24 -19.03
CA ALA A 163 -0.81 10.59 -18.60
C ALA A 163 -0.21 10.59 -17.19
N LEU A 164 -0.83 9.85 -16.26
CA LEU A 164 -0.29 9.67 -14.92
C LEU A 164 1.04 8.90 -14.95
N ALA A 165 1.17 7.86 -15.76
CA ALA A 165 2.43 7.14 -15.93
C ALA A 165 3.56 8.04 -16.44
N ALA A 166 3.26 8.90 -17.43
CA ALA A 166 4.20 9.88 -17.95
C ALA A 166 4.60 10.91 -16.88
N GLU A 167 3.64 11.40 -16.08
CA GLU A 167 3.89 12.34 -14.98
C GLU A 167 4.83 11.73 -13.92
N LEU A 168 4.59 10.47 -13.54
CA LEU A 168 5.42 9.73 -12.57
C LEU A 168 6.85 9.50 -13.11
N LEU A 169 6.98 9.11 -14.38
CA LEU A 169 8.28 8.89 -15.02
C LEU A 169 9.05 10.20 -15.20
N LEU A 170 8.36 11.28 -15.59
CA LEU A 170 8.97 12.60 -15.74
C LEU A 170 9.50 13.11 -14.39
N PHE A 171 8.67 13.03 -13.34
CA PHE A 171 9.11 13.41 -12.00
C PHE A 171 10.30 12.56 -11.53
N ALA A 172 10.25 11.25 -11.71
CA ALA A 172 11.35 10.36 -11.35
C ALA A 172 12.65 10.74 -12.10
N SER A 173 12.55 11.10 -13.38
CA SER A 173 13.69 11.48 -14.23
C SER A 173 14.31 12.80 -13.79
N VAL A 174 13.48 13.82 -13.57
CA VAL A 174 13.95 15.12 -13.06
C VAL A 174 14.57 14.97 -11.67
N ASN A 175 13.94 14.20 -10.77
CA ASN A 175 14.46 13.98 -9.43
C ASN A 175 15.81 13.25 -9.43
N GLN A 176 16.01 12.29 -10.34
CA GLN A 176 17.30 11.62 -10.51
C GLN A 176 18.41 12.58 -10.97
N LEU A 177 18.10 13.48 -11.91
CA LEU A 177 19.05 14.49 -12.40
C LEU A 177 19.45 15.48 -11.30
N LEU A 178 18.50 15.92 -10.47
CA LEU A 178 18.74 16.86 -9.38
C LEU A 178 19.46 16.21 -8.18
N HIS A 179 19.28 14.90 -7.98
CA HIS A 179 19.85 14.16 -6.85
C HIS A 179 20.60 12.91 -7.32
N PRO A 180 21.76 13.05 -8.02
CA PRO A 180 22.48 11.93 -8.62
C PRO A 180 23.03 10.91 -7.61
N ASN A 181 23.22 11.29 -6.34
CA ASN A 181 23.61 10.34 -5.29
C ASN A 181 22.43 9.49 -4.77
N SER A 182 21.20 9.76 -5.22
CA SER A 182 20.03 8.89 -5.04
C SER A 182 19.82 7.91 -6.21
N ALA A 183 20.73 7.90 -7.18
CA ALA A 183 20.50 7.46 -8.55
C ALA A 183 20.75 5.98 -8.88
N ALA A 184 20.26 5.04 -8.06
CA ALA A 184 19.99 3.70 -8.58
C ALA A 184 18.49 3.44 -8.77
N SER A 185 17.60 4.45 -8.76
CA SER A 185 16.16 4.24 -8.73
C SER A 185 15.54 3.99 -10.11
N LEU A 186 15.91 4.79 -11.12
CA LEU A 186 15.39 4.66 -12.48
C LEU A 186 16.11 3.58 -13.29
N SER A 187 17.44 3.48 -13.21
CA SER A 187 18.19 2.41 -13.87
C SER A 187 17.71 1.03 -13.40
N THR A 188 17.52 0.85 -12.09
CA THR A 188 16.93 -0.37 -11.51
C THR A 188 15.47 -0.55 -11.93
N ALA A 189 14.68 0.54 -12.03
CA ALA A 189 13.31 0.44 -12.54
C ALA A 189 13.29 -0.02 -14.01
N PHE A 190 14.20 0.47 -14.86
CA PHE A 190 14.35 0.04 -16.25
C PHE A 190 14.71 -1.45 -16.36
N GLN A 191 15.67 -1.91 -15.54
CA GLN A 191 16.04 -3.33 -15.46
C GLN A 191 14.85 -4.23 -15.04
N ARG A 192 13.85 -3.66 -14.36
CA ARG A 192 12.66 -4.37 -13.87
C ARG A 192 11.42 -4.20 -14.77
N LEU A 193 11.53 -3.54 -15.92
CA LEU A 193 10.45 -3.48 -16.91
C LEU A 193 9.93 -4.86 -17.35
N PRO A 194 10.78 -5.90 -17.54
CA PRO A 194 10.28 -7.24 -17.84
C PRO A 194 9.37 -7.79 -16.74
N ALA A 195 9.69 -7.52 -15.46
CA ALA A 195 8.86 -7.95 -14.32
C ALA A 195 7.52 -7.21 -14.31
N LEU A 196 7.51 -5.91 -14.65
CA LEU A 196 6.28 -5.13 -14.83
C LEU A 196 5.38 -5.73 -15.92
N TRP A 197 5.97 -6.10 -17.05
CA TRP A 197 5.21 -6.70 -18.15
C TRP A 197 4.68 -8.10 -17.80
N GLN A 198 5.49 -8.93 -17.13
CA GLN A 198 5.04 -10.23 -16.60
C GLN A 198 3.87 -10.05 -15.64
N GLN A 199 3.92 -9.05 -14.76
CA GLN A 199 2.83 -8.77 -13.84
C GLN A 199 1.56 -8.35 -14.59
N ARG A 200 1.65 -7.44 -15.56
CA ARG A 200 0.49 -7.03 -16.37
C ARG A 200 -0.15 -8.19 -17.11
N LYS A 201 0.66 -9.10 -17.68
CA LYS A 201 0.16 -10.33 -18.31
C LYS A 201 -0.58 -11.23 -17.33
N LYS A 202 -0.03 -11.42 -16.12
CA LYS A 202 -0.67 -12.19 -15.05
C LYS A 202 -2.06 -11.61 -14.71
N LEU A 203 -2.16 -10.29 -14.60
CA LEU A 203 -3.45 -9.62 -14.34
C LEU A 203 -4.48 -9.83 -15.45
N GLN A 204 -4.04 -9.80 -16.71
CA GLN A 204 -4.90 -10.10 -17.85
C GLN A 204 -5.43 -11.53 -17.79
N VAL A 205 -4.57 -12.51 -17.48
CA VAL A 205 -4.97 -13.93 -17.34
C VAL A 205 -5.98 -14.12 -16.20
N LEU A 206 -5.80 -13.39 -15.09
CA LEU A 206 -6.72 -13.47 -13.94
C LEU A 206 -8.07 -12.75 -14.17
N GLY A 207 -8.28 -12.12 -15.33
CA GLY A 207 -9.49 -11.33 -15.59
C GLY A 207 -9.58 -10.06 -14.74
N ILE A 208 -8.55 -9.76 -13.94
CA ILE A 208 -8.36 -8.50 -13.22
C ILE A 208 -7.76 -7.49 -14.22
N ALA A 209 -8.35 -7.43 -15.42
CA ALA A 209 -7.99 -6.46 -16.41
C ALA A 209 -8.08 -5.09 -15.73
N SER A 210 -6.97 -4.35 -15.74
CA SER A 210 -6.74 -3.20 -14.88
C SER A 210 -7.60 -2.02 -15.37
N GLN A 211 -8.89 -2.06 -15.06
CA GLN A 211 -9.88 -1.12 -15.57
C GLN A 211 -9.51 0.30 -15.15
N PRO A 212 -9.31 1.24 -16.09
CA PRO A 212 -8.93 2.63 -15.78
C PRO A 212 -9.90 3.32 -14.82
N ALA A 213 -11.19 2.96 -14.86
CA ALA A 213 -12.22 3.46 -13.97
C ALA A 213 -11.95 3.13 -12.49
N LEU A 214 -11.39 1.95 -12.20
CA LEU A 214 -11.19 1.49 -10.82
C LEU A 214 -10.04 2.18 -10.14
N MET A 215 -8.96 2.43 -10.89
CA MET A 215 -7.88 3.28 -10.43
C MET A 215 -8.36 4.73 -10.23
N LYS A 216 -9.30 5.21 -11.04
CA LYS A 216 -9.93 6.53 -10.87
C LYS A 216 -10.75 6.61 -9.58
N ASP A 217 -11.57 5.61 -9.28
CA ASP A 217 -12.36 5.56 -8.04
C ASP A 217 -11.49 5.46 -6.79
N PHE A 218 -10.44 4.65 -6.86
CA PHE A 218 -9.42 4.58 -5.82
C PHE A 218 -8.72 5.93 -5.63
N LEU A 219 -8.20 6.54 -6.70
CA LEU A 219 -7.51 7.83 -6.61
C LEU A 219 -8.45 8.94 -6.11
N ALA A 220 -9.72 8.93 -6.54
CA ALA A 220 -10.74 9.87 -6.06
C ALA A 220 -11.01 9.69 -4.57
N TRP A 221 -11.21 8.45 -4.10
CA TRP A 221 -11.33 8.15 -2.67
C TRP A 221 -10.08 8.64 -1.92
N SER A 222 -8.90 8.23 -2.38
CA SER A 222 -7.61 8.51 -1.74
C SER A 222 -7.27 10.01 -1.69
N GLN A 223 -7.68 10.78 -2.70
CA GLN A 223 -7.53 12.25 -2.71
C GLN A 223 -8.54 12.94 -1.79
N LYS A 224 -9.76 12.38 -1.61
CA LYS A 224 -10.73 12.92 -0.64
C LYS A 224 -10.23 12.77 0.80
N GLU A 225 -9.52 11.68 1.09
CA GLU A 225 -8.89 11.45 2.40
C GLU A 225 -7.83 12.51 2.76
N LYS A 226 -7.32 13.30 1.80
CA LYS A 226 -6.41 14.43 2.06
C LYS A 226 -7.00 15.50 2.98
N ASN A 227 -8.32 15.67 2.93
CA ASN A 227 -9.03 16.75 3.62
C ASN A 227 -9.62 16.29 4.97
N LEU A 228 -9.20 15.11 5.45
CA LEU A 228 -9.56 14.49 6.72
C LEU A 228 -8.32 14.36 7.59
#